data_AF-A0ABD7YHX0-F1
#
_entry.id   AF-A0ABD7YHX0-F1
#
_cell.length_a   1.000
_cell.length_b   1.000
_cell.length_c   1.000
_cell.angle_alpha   90.00
_cell.angle_beta   90.00
_cell.angle_gamma   90.00
#
_symmetry.space_group_name_H-M   'P 1'
#
loop_
_entity.id
_entity.type
_entity.pdbx_description
1 polymer ?
#
loop_
_entity_poly.entity_id
_entity_poly.type
_entity_poly.pdbx_seq_one_letter_code
_entity_poly.pdbx_strand_id
1 'polypeptide(L)'
;MLVFNCKLDVVAQVFGYRKWNGIKVRYYLLILLGWAALIGTVYWQNHSSYQTMSAVEELGNSVDELRSSLYFKEPYRSARANDLALNIQLLYSLRLQLEVEHRVHLFQPDIQQLLHVTDRYIQLTRSYLSIELKIQELVEQLKLVRDKPTTTPEVQQKYTTLGAYVFEAMFSDMEQNPQIYRTLDRLYVEAQQLPPAQKQELEQSLAQASELLNQYAQGAYLVQNLLRHSIYQQITHVEDQYHYLLKSYGYVITAISAIALLLMGWLLSISSQVAVDSETVEPDEEGTVVKEPKVQKAEVNEIIDTAALTPKYAESKVDVQQMLDALNGDNDSVQMLLGVFIQDHSQDAEQLESLIHSDRKAARRRVHSLKSVAANLGAEGLKQISYEIEQVLDKGSMPSEKQLHLLAKYLSSTIESAQLHLDE
;
A
#
# COMPACT_ATOMS: atom_id res chain seq x y z
N MET A 1 11.57 -6.94 -53.35
CA MET A 1 12.04 -7.50 -52.06
C MET A 1 11.62 -8.96 -52.04
N LEU A 2 12.53 -9.84 -52.47
CA LEU A 2 12.25 -11.11 -53.14
C LEU A 2 12.95 -12.28 -52.43
N VAL A 3 13.07 -12.22 -51.10
CA VAL A 3 13.80 -13.24 -50.32
C VAL A 3 13.07 -13.46 -49.00
N PHE A 4 11.90 -14.12 -49.01
CA PHE A 4 11.31 -14.74 -47.81
C PHE A 4 10.33 -15.89 -48.10
N ASN A 5 10.23 -16.35 -49.36
CA ASN A 5 9.29 -17.40 -49.77
C ASN A 5 9.90 -18.82 -49.83
N CYS A 6 11.15 -19.03 -49.42
CA CYS A 6 11.86 -20.30 -49.66
C CYS A 6 12.15 -21.14 -48.40
N LYS A 7 11.45 -20.89 -47.27
CA LYS A 7 11.64 -21.67 -46.03
C LYS A 7 10.38 -22.24 -45.36
N LEU A 8 9.19 -22.04 -45.93
CA LEU A 8 7.98 -22.67 -45.39
C LEU A 8 7.72 -24.08 -45.95
N ASP A 9 8.24 -24.42 -47.13
CA ASP A 9 7.96 -25.74 -47.74
C ASP A 9 8.74 -26.90 -47.11
N VAL A 10 9.89 -26.64 -46.49
CA VAL A 10 10.72 -27.70 -45.91
C VAL A 10 10.21 -28.17 -44.54
N VAL A 11 9.49 -27.32 -43.80
CA VAL A 11 8.85 -27.71 -42.53
C VAL A 11 7.52 -28.44 -42.76
N ALA A 12 6.87 -28.21 -43.92
CA ALA A 12 5.62 -28.85 -44.29
C ALA A 12 5.77 -30.34 -44.67
N GLN A 13 6.99 -30.83 -44.91
CA GLN A 13 7.21 -32.21 -45.36
C GLN A 13 7.41 -33.23 -44.22
N VAL A 14 7.60 -32.77 -42.98
CA VAL A 14 7.80 -33.65 -41.80
C VAL A 14 6.50 -33.87 -41.01
N PHE A 15 5.55 -32.93 -41.09
CA PHE A 15 4.22 -33.09 -40.49
C PHE A 15 3.19 -33.27 -41.58
N GLY A 16 2.73 -34.51 -41.79
CA GLY A 16 1.70 -34.87 -42.75
C GLY A 16 0.42 -34.05 -42.56
N TYR A 17 0.33 -32.91 -43.26
CA TYR A 17 -0.85 -32.06 -43.27
C TYR A 17 -1.81 -32.55 -44.34
N ARG A 18 -2.87 -33.23 -43.87
CA ARG A 18 -4.14 -33.36 -44.58
C ARG A 18 -4.51 -31.97 -45.12
N LYS A 19 -4.84 -31.86 -46.42
CA LYS A 19 -5.13 -30.60 -47.12
C LYS A 19 -6.24 -29.80 -46.40
N TRP A 20 -5.89 -28.89 -45.50
CA TRP A 20 -6.85 -28.03 -44.83
C TRP A 20 -7.29 -26.94 -45.82
N ASN A 21 -8.60 -26.85 -46.08
CA ASN A 21 -9.16 -25.80 -46.94
C ASN A 21 -8.73 -24.42 -46.42
N GLY A 22 -8.04 -23.62 -47.25
CA GLY A 22 -7.51 -22.30 -46.86
C GLY A 22 -8.54 -21.31 -46.31
N ILE A 23 -9.83 -21.54 -46.60
CA ILE A 23 -10.95 -20.79 -46.03
C ILE A 23 -11.13 -21.09 -44.52
N LYS A 24 -10.96 -22.33 -44.09
CA LYS A 24 -11.12 -22.74 -42.67
C LYS A 24 -10.00 -22.16 -41.80
N VAL A 25 -8.77 -22.19 -42.29
CA VAL A 25 -7.61 -21.61 -41.60
C VAL A 25 -7.82 -20.11 -41.32
N ARG A 26 -8.43 -19.38 -42.26
CA ARG A 26 -8.75 -17.95 -42.08
C ARG A 26 -9.76 -17.71 -40.95
N TYR A 27 -10.80 -18.54 -40.82
CA TYR A 27 -11.77 -18.39 -39.74
C TYR A 27 -11.19 -18.71 -38.36
N TYR A 28 -10.33 -19.73 -38.24
CA TYR A 28 -9.63 -20.01 -36.98
C TYR A 28 -8.70 -18.86 -36.56
N LEU A 29 -7.96 -18.27 -37.50
CA LEU A 29 -7.10 -17.12 -37.22
C LEU A 29 -7.91 -15.89 -36.77
N LEU A 30 -9.08 -15.64 -37.38
CA LEU A 30 -9.94 -14.52 -36.97
C LEU A 30 -10.51 -14.72 -35.55
N ILE A 31 -10.96 -15.92 -35.21
CA ILE A 31 -11.46 -16.23 -33.86
C ILE A 31 -10.35 -16.08 -32.82
N LEU A 32 -9.15 -16.58 -33.12
CA LEU A 32 -8.01 -16.49 -32.21
C LEU A 32 -7.57 -15.03 -32.00
N LEU A 33 -7.50 -14.23 -33.07
CA LEU A 33 -7.18 -12.80 -32.98
C LEU A 33 -8.23 -12.03 -32.18
N GLY A 34 -9.53 -12.29 -32.40
CA GLY A 34 -10.61 -11.66 -31.65
C GLY A 34 -10.58 -12.04 -30.16
N TRP A 35 -10.34 -13.31 -29.84
CA TRP A 35 -10.17 -13.79 -28.47
C TRP A 35 -8.96 -13.15 -27.79
N ALA A 36 -7.81 -13.09 -28.47
CA ALA A 36 -6.59 -12.49 -27.93
C ALA A 36 -6.76 -10.98 -27.66
N ALA A 37 -7.45 -10.27 -28.55
CA ALA A 37 -7.78 -8.86 -28.34
C ALA A 37 -8.68 -8.65 -27.12
N LEU A 38 -9.75 -9.45 -26.99
CA LEU A 38 -10.67 -9.38 -25.85
C LEU A 38 -9.97 -9.68 -24.51
N ILE A 39 -9.17 -10.74 -24.45
CA ILE A 39 -8.40 -11.06 -23.25
C ILE A 39 -7.38 -9.97 -22.95
N GLY A 40 -6.69 -9.44 -23.96
CA GLY A 40 -5.74 -8.33 -23.78
C GLY A 40 -6.39 -7.12 -23.13
N THR A 41 -7.58 -6.72 -23.59
CA THR A 41 -8.35 -5.61 -23.01
C THR A 41 -8.76 -5.89 -21.56
N VAL A 42 -9.30 -7.08 -21.28
CA VAL A 42 -9.71 -7.45 -19.91
C VAL A 42 -8.50 -7.55 -18.98
N TYR A 43 -7.37 -8.08 -19.44
CA TYR A 43 -6.13 -8.14 -18.67
C TYR A 43 -5.60 -6.76 -18.32
N TRP A 44 -5.57 -5.85 -19.29
CA TRP A 44 -5.17 -4.46 -19.06
C TRP A 44 -6.09 -3.76 -18.05
N GLN A 45 -7.41 -3.92 -18.20
CA GLN A 45 -8.40 -3.39 -17.27
C GLN A 45 -8.24 -3.98 -15.85
N ASN A 46 -7.99 -5.28 -15.76
CA ASN A 46 -7.77 -5.98 -14.50
C ASN A 46 -6.50 -5.50 -13.80
N HIS A 47 -5.41 -5.31 -14.55
CA HIS A 47 -4.16 -4.78 -14.02
C HIS A 47 -4.32 -3.36 -13.47
N SER A 48 -4.98 -2.48 -14.22
CA SER A 48 -5.31 -1.12 -13.76
C SER A 48 -6.20 -1.14 -12.51
N SER A 49 -7.25 -1.97 -12.50
CA SER A 49 -8.14 -2.11 -11.33
C SER A 49 -7.39 -2.61 -10.09
N TYR A 50 -6.41 -3.49 -10.27
CA TYR A 50 -5.55 -3.98 -9.20
C TYR A 50 -4.65 -2.87 -8.64
N GLN A 51 -4.05 -2.05 -9.52
CA GLN A 51 -3.23 -0.89 -9.12
C GLN A 51 -4.04 0.11 -8.30
N THR A 52 -5.23 0.49 -8.78
CA THR A 52 -6.09 1.42 -8.03
C THR A 52 -6.54 0.82 -6.70
N MET A 53 -6.88 -0.47 -6.65
CA MET A 53 -7.26 -1.13 -5.39
C MET A 53 -6.11 -1.11 -4.38
N SER A 54 -4.89 -1.43 -4.81
CA SER A 54 -3.70 -1.38 -3.94
C SER A 54 -3.45 0.03 -3.40
N ALA A 55 -3.66 1.08 -4.20
CA ALA A 55 -3.54 2.46 -3.75
C ALA A 55 -4.62 2.84 -2.73
N VAL A 56 -5.86 2.33 -2.88
CA VAL A 56 -6.93 2.51 -1.89
C VAL A 56 -6.60 1.79 -0.58
N GLU A 57 -6.07 0.56 -0.64
CA GLU A 57 -5.65 -0.19 0.56
C GLU A 57 -4.51 0.54 1.30
N GLU A 58 -3.55 1.09 0.57
CA GLU A 58 -2.45 1.87 1.15
C GLU A 58 -2.96 3.15 1.82
N LEU A 59 -3.89 3.86 1.17
CA LEU A 59 -4.61 4.99 1.76
C LEU A 59 -5.34 4.57 3.05
N GLY A 60 -6.02 3.42 3.04
CA GLY A 60 -6.69 2.81 4.19
C GLY A 60 -5.75 2.58 5.36
N ASN A 61 -4.60 1.96 5.10
CA ASN A 61 -3.58 1.70 6.10
C ASN A 61 -3.04 3.01 6.71
N SER A 62 -2.74 4.02 5.89
CA SER A 62 -2.28 5.32 6.37
C SER A 62 -3.32 6.03 7.25
N VAL A 63 -4.60 5.97 6.86
CA VAL A 63 -5.72 6.50 7.65
C VAL A 63 -5.86 5.77 8.99
N ASP A 64 -5.69 4.45 8.99
CA ASP A 64 -5.76 3.62 10.20
C ASP A 64 -4.59 3.87 11.15
N GLU A 65 -3.39 4.08 10.61
CA GLU A 65 -2.22 4.45 11.39
C GLU A 65 -2.42 5.81 12.08
N LEU A 66 -2.88 6.82 11.33
CA LEU A 66 -3.28 8.11 11.90
C LEU A 66 -4.35 7.94 12.97
N ARG A 67 -5.38 7.12 12.73
CA ARG A 67 -6.42 6.84 13.73
C ARG A 67 -5.82 6.23 15.00
N SER A 68 -4.90 5.28 14.85
CA SER A 68 -4.29 4.58 15.99
C SER A 68 -3.55 5.54 16.92
N SER A 69 -2.89 6.55 16.35
CA SER A 69 -2.17 7.59 17.09
C SER A 69 -3.07 8.49 17.96
N LEU A 70 -4.37 8.57 17.64
CA LEU A 70 -5.32 9.39 18.39
C LEU A 70 -5.86 8.70 19.65
N TYR A 71 -5.63 7.39 19.83
CA TYR A 71 -6.08 6.65 21.02
C TYR A 71 -5.20 6.86 22.25
N PHE A 72 -4.00 7.43 22.10
CA PHE A 72 -3.15 7.75 23.23
C PHE A 72 -3.75 8.89 24.05
N LYS A 73 -3.73 8.74 25.38
CA LYS A 73 -4.08 9.82 26.31
C LYS A 73 -2.97 10.88 26.33
N GLU A 74 -3.34 12.10 26.68
CA GLU A 74 -2.38 13.16 26.99
C GLU A 74 -1.52 12.77 28.21
N PRO A 75 -0.25 13.19 28.31
CA PRO A 75 0.50 14.06 27.38
C PRO A 75 1.16 13.32 26.21
N TYR A 76 1.12 11.99 26.18
CA TYR A 76 1.85 11.16 25.21
C TYR A 76 1.49 11.45 23.75
N ARG A 77 0.23 11.86 23.50
CA ARG A 77 -0.25 12.27 22.18
C ARG A 77 0.45 13.53 21.66
N SER A 78 0.70 14.50 22.52
CA SER A 78 1.35 15.78 22.15
C SER A 78 2.81 15.59 21.75
N ALA A 79 3.52 14.65 22.39
CA ALA A 79 4.91 14.33 22.04
C ALA A 79 5.08 13.74 20.63
N ARG A 80 3.99 13.27 20.00
CA ARG A 80 3.98 12.65 18.66
C ARG A 80 3.42 13.56 17.58
N ALA A 81 3.32 14.86 17.84
CA ALA A 81 2.85 15.84 16.86
C ALA A 81 3.69 15.82 15.56
N ASN A 82 5.00 15.59 15.66
CA ASN A 82 5.87 15.48 14.49
C ASN A 82 5.56 14.23 13.66
N ASP A 83 5.36 13.07 14.29
CA ASP A 83 4.92 11.83 13.60
C ASP A 83 3.59 12.05 12.86
N LEU A 84 2.64 12.73 13.51
CA LEU A 84 1.35 13.09 12.92
C LEU A 84 1.52 13.98 11.68
N ALA A 85 2.46 14.94 11.71
CA ALA A 85 2.74 15.81 10.57
C ALA A 85 3.20 15.01 9.34
N LEU A 86 4.15 14.09 9.55
CA LEU A 86 4.66 13.21 8.51
C LEU A 86 3.54 12.33 7.93
N ASN A 87 2.75 11.68 8.80
CA ASN A 87 1.69 10.78 8.37
C ASN A 87 0.56 11.51 7.62
N ILE A 88 0.28 12.78 7.94
CA ILE A 88 -0.63 13.62 7.15
C ILE A 88 -0.07 13.91 5.75
N GLN A 89 1.24 14.12 5.63
CA GLN A 89 1.89 14.37 4.34
C GLN A 89 1.87 13.12 3.45
N LEU A 90 2.14 11.94 4.04
CA LEU A 90 1.98 10.66 3.38
C LEU A 90 0.53 10.43 2.93
N LEU A 91 -0.45 10.71 3.80
CA LEU A 91 -1.85 10.57 3.43
C LEU A 91 -2.24 11.47 2.25
N TYR A 92 -1.69 12.69 2.22
CA TYR A 92 -1.91 13.63 1.12
C TYR A 92 -1.26 13.16 -0.19
N SER A 93 -0.04 12.61 -0.16
CA SER A 93 0.60 12.08 -1.37
C SER A 93 -0.17 10.88 -1.93
N LEU A 94 -0.61 9.96 -1.08
CA LEU A 94 -1.45 8.81 -1.46
C LEU A 94 -2.77 9.27 -2.09
N ARG A 95 -3.40 10.31 -1.54
CA ARG A 95 -4.60 10.93 -2.11
C ARG A 95 -4.34 11.48 -3.51
N LEU A 96 -3.20 12.14 -3.74
CA LEU A 96 -2.84 12.66 -5.08
C LEU A 96 -2.55 11.53 -6.07
N GLN A 97 -1.81 10.52 -5.65
CA GLN A 97 -1.52 9.34 -6.47
C GLN A 97 -2.81 8.64 -6.90
N LEU A 98 -3.75 8.46 -5.98
CA LEU A 98 -5.05 7.85 -6.27
C LEU A 98 -5.86 8.64 -7.29
N GLU A 99 -5.80 9.98 -7.27
CA GLU A 99 -6.45 10.82 -8.27
C GLU A 99 -5.83 10.64 -9.66
N VAL A 100 -4.51 10.51 -9.75
CA VAL A 100 -3.79 10.29 -11.02
C VAL A 100 -4.13 8.92 -11.60
N GLU A 101 -4.10 7.88 -10.78
CA GLU A 101 -4.38 6.49 -11.18
C GLU A 101 -5.81 6.32 -11.73
N HIS A 102 -6.77 7.09 -11.22
CA HIS A 102 -8.18 6.97 -11.60
C HIS A 102 -8.57 7.68 -12.92
N ARG A 103 -7.84 8.70 -13.36
CA ARG A 103 -8.30 9.62 -14.43
C ARG A 103 -8.48 8.99 -15.82
N VAL A 104 -8.10 7.74 -16.05
CA VAL A 104 -7.83 7.23 -17.41
C VAL A 104 -8.73 6.06 -17.89
N HIS A 105 -9.63 5.50 -17.07
CA HIS A 105 -10.23 4.19 -17.42
C HIS A 105 -11.76 4.12 -17.39
N LEU A 106 -12.32 3.56 -18.46
CA LEU A 106 -13.72 3.12 -18.56
C LEU A 106 -13.93 1.91 -17.64
N PHE A 107 -15.08 1.79 -16.98
CA PHE A 107 -15.45 0.66 -16.10
C PHE A 107 -14.63 0.52 -14.80
N GLN A 108 -14.44 1.61 -14.06
CA GLN A 108 -13.93 1.60 -12.69
C GLN A 108 -14.99 2.05 -11.67
N PRO A 109 -14.91 1.63 -10.40
CA PRO A 109 -15.70 2.18 -9.31
C PRO A 109 -15.49 3.69 -9.14
N ASP A 110 -16.51 4.39 -8.64
CA ASP A 110 -16.41 5.82 -8.37
C ASP A 110 -15.65 6.06 -7.05
N ILE A 111 -14.48 6.70 -7.16
CA ILE A 111 -13.66 7.08 -6.00
C ILE A 111 -13.78 8.56 -5.63
N GLN A 112 -14.60 9.36 -6.32
CA GLN A 112 -14.68 10.81 -6.08
C GLN A 112 -15.14 11.11 -4.65
N GLN A 113 -16.11 10.34 -4.16
CA GLN A 113 -16.55 10.44 -2.76
C GLN A 113 -15.40 10.11 -1.79
N LEU A 114 -14.59 9.09 -2.10
CA LEU A 114 -13.43 8.72 -1.30
C LEU A 114 -12.42 9.87 -1.25
N LEU A 115 -12.02 10.43 -2.40
CA LEU A 115 -11.10 11.56 -2.45
C LEU A 115 -11.60 12.76 -1.62
N HIS A 116 -12.87 13.09 -1.75
CA HIS A 116 -13.46 14.21 -1.01
C HIS A 116 -13.56 13.96 0.50
N VAL A 117 -13.91 12.75 0.96
CA VAL A 117 -13.88 12.47 2.41
C VAL A 117 -12.46 12.40 2.94
N THR A 118 -11.50 11.95 2.14
CA THR A 118 -10.07 12.00 2.47
C THR A 118 -9.58 13.43 2.65
N ASP A 119 -9.97 14.35 1.77
CA ASP A 119 -9.64 15.78 1.91
C ASP A 119 -10.18 16.37 3.22
N ARG A 120 -11.43 16.04 3.57
CA ARG A 120 -12.03 16.48 4.85
C ARG A 120 -11.30 15.90 6.06
N TYR A 121 -10.91 14.63 6.00
CA TYR A 121 -10.14 13.99 7.05
C TYR A 121 -8.78 14.68 7.22
N ILE A 122 -8.04 14.90 6.12
CA ILE A 122 -6.77 15.64 6.13
C ILE A 122 -6.94 17.03 6.76
N GLN A 123 -7.99 17.77 6.39
CA GLN A 123 -8.27 19.09 6.97
C GLN A 123 -8.50 19.03 8.48
N LEU A 124 -9.31 18.08 8.95
CA LEU A 124 -9.56 17.88 10.37
C LEU A 124 -8.27 17.51 11.13
N THR A 125 -7.46 16.61 10.58
CA THR A 125 -6.20 16.19 11.19
C THR A 125 -5.20 17.35 11.23
N ARG A 126 -5.14 18.20 10.18
CA ARG A 126 -4.31 19.42 10.18
C ARG A 126 -4.77 20.44 11.22
N SER A 127 -6.07 20.66 11.36
CA SER A 127 -6.60 21.54 12.40
C SER A 127 -6.21 21.05 13.79
N TYR A 128 -6.37 19.75 14.04
CA TYR A 128 -5.95 19.10 15.28
C TYR A 128 -4.44 19.24 15.52
N LEU A 129 -3.60 18.87 14.55
CA LEU A 129 -2.14 18.98 14.63
C LEU A 129 -1.69 20.42 14.90
N SER A 130 -2.32 21.41 14.27
CA SER A 130 -1.97 22.81 14.48
C SER A 130 -2.13 23.25 15.93
N ILE A 131 -3.13 22.71 16.63
CA ILE A 131 -3.33 22.98 18.06
C ILE A 131 -2.22 22.31 18.85
N GLU A 132 -1.92 21.03 18.57
CA GLU A 132 -0.85 20.28 19.26
C GLU A 132 0.54 20.90 19.09
N LEU A 133 0.87 21.45 17.93
CA LEU A 133 2.15 22.14 17.71
C LEU A 133 2.23 23.49 18.44
N LYS A 134 1.14 24.27 18.45
CA LYS A 134 1.09 25.55 19.19
C LYS A 134 1.31 25.38 20.69
N ILE A 135 0.95 24.23 21.25
CA ILE A 135 1.24 23.87 22.64
C ILE A 135 2.74 23.84 22.89
N GLN A 136 3.47 23.09 22.05
CA GLN A 136 4.90 22.93 22.18
C GLN A 136 5.61 24.29 22.02
N GLU A 137 5.19 25.07 21.02
CA GLU A 137 5.70 26.40 20.76
C GLU A 137 5.46 27.35 21.96
N LEU A 138 4.26 27.36 22.54
CA LEU A 138 3.95 28.21 23.69
C LEU A 138 4.81 27.84 24.91
N VAL A 139 4.98 26.55 25.20
CA VAL A 139 5.81 26.09 26.33
C VAL A 139 7.27 26.52 26.15
N GLU A 140 7.79 26.40 24.93
CA GLU A 140 9.15 26.85 24.61
C GLU A 140 9.28 28.38 24.70
N GLN A 141 8.32 29.14 24.17
CA GLN A 141 8.30 30.60 24.26
C GLN A 141 8.24 31.08 25.72
N LEU A 142 7.37 30.48 26.55
CA LEU A 142 7.27 30.82 27.97
C LEU A 142 8.59 30.57 28.71
N LYS A 143 9.28 29.46 28.40
CA LYS A 143 10.60 29.14 28.94
C LYS A 143 11.64 30.18 28.51
N LEU A 144 11.70 30.49 27.21
CA LEU A 144 12.65 31.45 26.65
C LEU A 144 12.49 32.84 27.27
N VAL A 145 11.26 33.35 27.39
CA VAL A 145 11.01 34.69 27.95
C VAL A 145 11.26 34.74 29.45
N ARG A 146 10.93 33.67 30.19
CA ARG A 146 11.25 33.55 31.62
C ARG A 146 12.76 33.57 31.87
N ASP A 147 13.54 32.87 31.06
CA ASP A 147 14.97 32.67 31.29
C ASP A 147 15.84 33.82 30.73
N LYS A 148 15.25 34.86 30.13
CA LYS A 148 15.97 36.06 29.66
C LYS A 148 16.70 36.76 30.83
N PRO A 149 17.94 37.25 30.63
CA PRO A 149 18.70 37.97 31.66
C PRO A 149 18.05 39.28 32.13
N THR A 150 17.19 39.87 31.29
CA THR A 150 16.50 41.14 31.53
C THR A 150 15.18 40.96 32.29
N THR A 151 14.75 39.72 32.54
CA THR A 151 13.50 39.40 33.24
C THR A 151 13.73 39.47 34.75
N THR A 152 12.93 40.29 35.45
CA THR A 152 13.01 40.41 36.90
C THR A 152 12.46 39.15 37.59
N PRO A 153 12.91 38.82 38.81
CA PRO A 153 12.40 37.65 39.55
C PRO A 153 10.87 37.64 39.72
N GLU A 154 10.26 38.82 39.87
CA GLU A 154 8.81 38.96 39.95
C GLU A 154 8.10 38.54 38.65
N VAL A 155 8.64 38.93 37.49
CA VAL A 155 8.10 38.56 36.18
C VAL A 155 8.36 37.08 35.88
N GLN A 156 9.50 36.53 36.32
CA GLN A 156 9.78 35.09 36.23
C GLN A 156 8.73 34.26 36.98
N GLN A 157 8.31 34.72 38.16
CA GLN A 157 7.24 34.07 38.93
C GLN A 157 5.90 34.13 38.18
N LYS A 158 5.57 35.25 37.53
CA LYS A 158 4.36 35.37 36.70
C LYS A 158 4.37 34.39 35.51
N TYR A 159 5.50 34.25 34.80
CA TYR A 159 5.63 33.25 33.73
C TYR A 159 5.54 31.81 34.23
N THR A 160 6.10 31.52 35.40
CA THR A 160 6.02 30.19 36.04
C THR A 160 4.57 29.87 36.41
N THR A 161 3.85 30.86 36.95
CA THR A 161 2.43 30.75 37.30
C THR A 161 1.59 30.53 36.04
N LEU A 162 1.82 31.30 34.99
CA LEU A 162 1.16 31.14 33.69
C LEU A 162 1.38 29.72 33.13
N GLY A 163 2.62 29.25 33.07
CA GLY A 163 2.95 27.90 32.59
C GLY A 163 2.28 26.79 33.41
N ALA A 164 2.22 26.94 34.74
CA ALA A 164 1.55 25.97 35.61
C ALA A 164 0.04 25.88 35.34
N TYR A 165 -0.64 27.01 35.18
CA TYR A 165 -2.08 27.02 34.89
C TYR A 165 -2.40 26.54 33.47
N VAL A 166 -1.56 26.87 32.48
CA VAL A 166 -1.71 26.33 31.13
C VAL A 166 -1.54 24.80 31.16
N PHE A 167 -0.52 24.30 31.85
CA PHE A 167 -0.31 22.85 32.02
C PHE A 167 -1.49 22.18 32.73
N GLU A 168 -1.98 22.76 33.84
CA GLU A 168 -3.15 22.24 34.56
C GLU A 168 -4.40 22.20 33.68
N ALA A 169 -4.64 23.25 32.90
CA ALA A 169 -5.80 23.32 32.00
C ALA A 169 -5.78 22.25 30.92
N MET A 170 -4.58 21.91 30.44
CA MET A 170 -4.43 21.03 29.30
C MET A 170 -4.39 19.55 29.69
N PHE A 171 -3.88 19.23 30.87
CA PHE A 171 -3.72 17.85 31.31
C PHE A 171 -4.68 17.44 32.43
N SER A 172 -5.61 18.31 32.82
CA SER A 172 -6.67 17.94 33.76
C SER A 172 -7.91 17.44 33.01
N ASP A 173 -8.54 16.39 33.56
CA ASP A 173 -9.80 15.83 33.05
C ASP A 173 -11.00 16.78 33.21
N MET A 174 -10.81 18.00 33.73
CA MET A 174 -11.88 18.97 33.95
C MET A 174 -11.98 19.89 32.74
N GLU A 175 -12.78 19.47 31.75
CA GLU A 175 -13.20 20.31 30.63
C GLU A 175 -13.72 21.66 31.16
N GLN A 176 -12.90 22.71 30.98
CA GLN A 176 -13.20 24.10 31.34
C GLN A 176 -13.29 24.41 32.85
N ASN A 177 -12.18 24.36 33.57
CA ASN A 177 -12.10 24.92 34.92
C ASN A 177 -12.19 26.47 34.87
N PRO A 178 -13.28 27.12 35.33
CA PRO A 178 -13.44 28.57 35.27
C PRO A 178 -12.39 29.32 36.11
N GLN A 179 -11.75 28.65 37.07
CA GLN A 179 -10.69 29.25 37.88
C GLN A 179 -9.44 29.56 37.07
N ILE A 180 -9.18 28.81 36.00
CA ILE A 180 -8.00 29.02 35.17
C ILE A 180 -8.13 30.35 34.41
N TYR A 181 -9.25 30.57 33.73
CA TYR A 181 -9.53 31.83 33.03
C TYR A 181 -9.54 33.03 33.99
N ARG A 182 -10.14 32.89 35.17
CA ARG A 182 -10.11 33.94 36.21
C ARG A 182 -8.71 34.25 36.72
N THR A 183 -7.79 33.30 36.63
CA THR A 183 -6.40 33.51 37.06
C THR A 183 -5.57 34.14 35.96
N LEU A 184 -5.83 33.81 34.69
CA LEU A 184 -5.30 34.54 33.55
C LEU A 184 -5.72 36.01 33.56
N ASP A 185 -6.99 36.31 33.87
CA ASP A 185 -7.48 37.69 34.05
C ASP A 185 -6.73 38.43 35.17
N ARG A 186 -6.47 37.75 36.29
CA ARG A 186 -5.68 38.33 37.39
C ARG A 186 -4.25 38.62 36.97
N LEU A 187 -3.59 37.69 36.29
CA LEU A 187 -2.25 37.88 35.75
C LEU A 187 -2.21 39.05 34.75
N TYR A 188 -3.26 39.24 33.96
CA TYR A 188 -3.38 40.37 33.04
C TYR A 188 -3.45 41.71 33.78
N VAL A 189 -4.28 41.81 34.83
CA VAL A 189 -4.35 43.03 35.67
C VAL A 189 -3.01 43.32 36.34
N GLU A 190 -2.34 42.28 36.85
CA GLU A 190 -1.02 42.43 37.46
C GLU A 190 0.06 42.85 36.44
N ALA A 191 -0.04 42.39 35.18
CA ALA A 191 0.87 42.79 34.11
C ALA A 191 0.84 44.30 33.82
N GLN A 192 -0.30 44.98 34.07
CA GLN A 192 -0.44 46.41 33.84
C GLN A 192 0.47 47.27 34.72
N GLN A 193 0.95 46.72 35.84
CA GLN A 193 1.86 47.42 36.76
C GLN A 193 3.34 47.31 36.35
N LEU A 194 3.66 46.51 35.32
CA LEU A 194 5.02 46.26 34.88
C LEU A 194 5.57 47.39 33.96
N PRO A 195 6.90 47.49 33.85
CA PRO A 195 7.54 48.36 32.86
C PRO A 195 7.06 48.07 31.42
N PRO A 196 7.02 49.06 30.52
CA PRO A 196 6.37 48.92 29.20
C PRO A 196 6.84 47.71 28.38
N ALA A 197 8.14 47.42 28.39
CA ALA A 197 8.72 46.30 27.66
C ALA A 197 8.28 44.93 28.23
N GLN A 198 8.30 44.77 29.55
CA GLN A 198 7.91 43.52 30.23
C GLN A 198 6.40 43.32 30.21
N LYS A 199 5.64 44.42 30.33
CA LYS A 199 4.18 44.45 30.18
C LYS A 199 3.78 43.87 28.82
N GLN A 200 4.34 44.42 27.73
CA GLN A 200 3.97 44.00 26.37
C GLN A 200 4.27 42.52 26.12
N GLU A 201 5.44 42.03 26.53
CA GLU A 201 5.79 40.60 26.37
C GLU A 201 4.84 39.69 27.16
N LEU A 202 4.53 40.03 28.42
CA LEU A 202 3.65 39.21 29.26
C LEU A 202 2.19 39.25 28.78
N GLU A 203 1.68 40.40 28.34
CA GLU A 203 0.34 40.53 27.75
C GLU A 203 0.22 39.70 26.47
N GLN A 204 1.27 39.66 25.64
CA GLN A 204 1.31 38.82 24.44
C GLN A 204 1.26 37.33 24.79
N SER A 205 2.08 36.87 25.76
CA SER A 205 2.05 35.48 26.20
C SER A 205 0.71 35.08 26.85
N LEU A 206 0.08 35.98 27.61
CA LEU A 206 -1.25 35.76 28.19
C LEU A 206 -2.34 35.65 27.10
N ALA A 207 -2.28 36.48 26.07
CA ALA A 207 -3.20 36.42 24.94
C ALA A 207 -3.05 35.10 24.17
N GLN A 208 -1.81 34.72 23.85
CA GLN A 208 -1.50 33.45 23.17
C GLN A 208 -1.96 32.23 24.00
N ALA A 209 -1.68 32.23 25.31
CA ALA A 209 -2.13 31.18 26.22
C ALA A 209 -3.67 31.07 26.25
N SER A 210 -4.36 32.21 26.35
CA SER A 210 -5.83 32.24 26.38
C SER A 210 -6.44 31.73 25.06
N GLU A 211 -5.89 32.15 23.91
CA GLU A 211 -6.30 31.66 22.59
C GLU A 211 -6.08 30.14 22.46
N LEU A 212 -4.91 29.65 22.88
CA LEU A 212 -4.56 28.24 22.82
C LEU A 212 -5.49 27.41 23.69
N LEU A 213 -5.76 27.82 24.93
CA LEU A 213 -6.67 27.10 25.83
C LEU A 213 -8.09 27.01 25.25
N ASN A 214 -8.55 28.07 24.59
CA ASN A 214 -9.85 28.06 23.91
C ASN A 214 -9.87 27.11 22.70
N GLN A 215 -8.79 27.06 21.91
CA GLN A 215 -8.65 26.11 20.80
C GLN A 215 -8.51 24.67 21.32
N TYR A 216 -7.75 24.47 22.39
CA TYR A 216 -7.53 23.18 23.03
C TYR A 216 -8.80 22.59 23.64
N ALA A 217 -9.66 23.42 24.23
CA ALA A 217 -10.97 22.98 24.71
C ALA A 217 -11.86 22.40 23.59
N GLN A 218 -11.58 22.73 22.31
CA GLN A 218 -12.25 22.14 21.15
C GLN A 218 -11.55 20.86 20.66
N GLY A 219 -10.38 20.52 21.20
CA GLY A 219 -9.56 19.36 20.81
C GLY A 219 -10.29 18.03 20.99
N ALA A 220 -11.02 17.84 22.09
CA ALA A 220 -11.81 16.63 22.33
C ALA A 220 -12.86 16.39 21.22
N TYR A 221 -13.52 17.45 20.75
CA TYR A 221 -14.46 17.40 19.64
C TYR A 221 -13.77 17.02 18.33
N LEU A 222 -12.58 17.58 18.05
CA LEU A 222 -11.79 17.23 16.86
C LEU A 222 -11.38 15.76 16.88
N VAL A 223 -10.86 15.26 18.01
CA VAL A 223 -10.47 13.86 18.17
C VAL A 223 -11.67 12.93 18.00
N GLN A 224 -12.81 13.24 18.63
CA GLN A 224 -14.03 12.45 18.48
C GLN A 224 -14.52 12.40 17.01
N ASN A 225 -14.45 13.52 16.29
CA ASN A 225 -14.82 13.59 14.88
C ASN A 225 -13.85 12.83 13.98
N LEU A 226 -12.55 12.87 14.28
CA LEU A 226 -11.55 12.09 13.57
C LEU A 226 -11.80 10.59 13.77
N LEU A 227 -12.00 10.13 15.01
CA LEU A 227 -12.24 8.72 15.32
C LEU A 227 -13.54 8.17 14.69
N ARG A 228 -14.56 9.01 14.50
CA ARG A 228 -15.86 8.65 13.93
C ARG A 228 -16.03 9.09 12.46
N HIS A 229 -14.94 9.49 11.81
CA HIS A 229 -15.00 10.05 10.48
C HIS A 229 -15.53 9.02 9.45
N SER A 230 -16.29 9.48 8.44
CA SER A 230 -16.91 8.58 7.44
C SER A 230 -15.89 7.92 6.49
N ILE A 231 -14.64 8.38 6.50
CA ILE A 231 -13.56 7.85 5.67
C ILE A 231 -13.36 6.34 5.86
N TYR A 232 -13.47 5.85 7.10
CA TYR A 232 -13.26 4.43 7.39
C TYR A 232 -14.29 3.55 6.66
N GLN A 233 -15.55 3.99 6.63
CA GLN A 233 -16.61 3.26 5.93
C GLN A 233 -16.44 3.38 4.41
N GLN A 234 -16.03 4.55 3.93
CA GLN A 234 -15.85 4.79 2.50
C GLN A 234 -14.69 3.99 1.92
N ILE A 235 -13.58 3.86 2.64
CA ILE A 235 -12.42 3.06 2.23
C ILE A 235 -12.83 1.60 2.07
N THR A 236 -13.41 1.00 3.12
CA THR A 236 -13.89 -0.39 3.06
C THR A 236 -14.92 -0.59 1.94
N HIS A 237 -15.82 0.37 1.74
CA HIS A 237 -16.81 0.28 0.66
C HIS A 237 -16.16 0.22 -0.73
N VAL A 238 -15.17 1.08 -0.99
CA VAL A 238 -14.47 1.12 -2.27
C VAL A 238 -13.58 -0.12 -2.45
N GLU A 239 -12.87 -0.56 -1.41
CA GLU A 239 -12.10 -1.81 -1.41
C GLU A 239 -12.97 -3.01 -1.79
N ASP A 240 -14.16 -3.14 -1.17
CA ASP A 240 -15.11 -4.21 -1.48
C ASP A 240 -15.60 -4.17 -2.94
N GLN A 241 -15.84 -2.96 -3.49
CA GLN A 241 -16.22 -2.79 -4.89
C GLN A 241 -15.12 -3.28 -5.84
N TYR A 242 -13.86 -2.95 -5.57
CA TYR A 242 -12.74 -3.44 -6.36
C TYR A 242 -12.56 -4.95 -6.22
N HIS A 243 -12.62 -5.51 -5.02
CA HIS A 243 -12.57 -6.96 -4.80
C HIS A 243 -13.66 -7.70 -5.58
N TYR A 244 -14.87 -7.16 -5.62
CA TYR A 244 -15.96 -7.72 -6.41
C TYR A 244 -15.67 -7.63 -7.92
N LEU A 245 -15.18 -6.48 -8.38
CA LEU A 245 -14.84 -6.24 -9.78
C LEU A 245 -13.70 -7.16 -10.26
N LEU A 246 -12.63 -7.32 -9.48
CA LEU A 246 -11.52 -8.24 -9.73
C LEU A 246 -11.98 -9.70 -9.87
N LYS A 247 -12.88 -10.15 -8.98
CA LYS A 247 -13.53 -11.47 -9.09
C LYS A 247 -14.33 -11.59 -10.38
N SER A 248 -15.06 -10.53 -10.76
CA SER A 248 -15.86 -10.53 -11.99
C SER A 248 -15.01 -10.66 -13.26
N TYR A 249 -13.82 -10.04 -13.32
CA TYR A 249 -12.90 -10.21 -14.45
C TYR A 249 -12.44 -11.66 -14.62
N GLY A 250 -12.20 -12.37 -13.51
CA GLY A 250 -11.91 -13.80 -13.54
C GLY A 250 -13.02 -14.59 -14.25
N TYR A 251 -14.29 -14.36 -13.88
CA TYR A 251 -15.42 -15.01 -14.54
C TYR A 251 -15.55 -14.63 -16.02
N VAL A 252 -15.35 -13.36 -16.37
CA VAL A 252 -15.41 -12.89 -17.77
C VAL A 252 -14.34 -13.55 -18.64
N ILE A 253 -13.09 -13.66 -18.15
CA ILE A 253 -12.01 -14.34 -18.89
C ILE A 253 -12.36 -15.82 -19.13
N THR A 254 -12.91 -16.51 -18.13
CA THR A 254 -13.33 -17.91 -18.29
C THR A 254 -14.47 -18.05 -19.29
N ALA A 255 -15.45 -17.13 -19.28
CA ALA A 255 -16.58 -17.15 -20.20
C ALA A 255 -16.14 -16.87 -21.65
N ILE A 256 -15.28 -15.86 -21.88
CA ILE A 256 -14.72 -15.54 -23.21
C ILE A 256 -13.94 -16.74 -23.77
N SER A 257 -13.17 -17.42 -22.92
CA SER A 257 -12.41 -18.61 -23.32
C SER A 257 -13.31 -19.80 -23.63
N ALA A 258 -14.35 -20.05 -22.83
CA ALA A 258 -15.33 -21.10 -23.09
C ALA A 258 -16.08 -20.88 -24.41
N ILE A 259 -16.49 -19.63 -24.70
CA ILE A 259 -17.15 -19.27 -25.97
C ILE A 259 -16.22 -19.52 -27.16
N ALA A 260 -14.95 -19.12 -27.06
CA ALA A 260 -13.97 -19.36 -28.12
C ALA A 260 -13.77 -20.87 -28.38
N LEU A 261 -13.69 -21.69 -27.33
CA LEU A 261 -13.59 -23.15 -27.44
C LEU A 261 -14.84 -23.78 -28.07
N LEU A 262 -16.04 -23.31 -27.70
CA LEU A 262 -17.30 -23.79 -28.30
C LEU A 262 -17.40 -23.44 -29.79
N LEU A 263 -17.03 -22.21 -30.18
CA LEU A 263 -16.97 -21.79 -31.59
C LEU A 263 -15.95 -22.61 -32.38
N MET A 264 -14.79 -22.90 -31.77
CA MET A 264 -13.76 -23.74 -32.37
C MET A 264 -14.22 -25.19 -32.54
N GLY A 265 -14.90 -25.77 -31.54
CA GLY A 265 -15.48 -27.11 -31.59
C GLY A 265 -16.61 -27.24 -32.60
N TRP A 266 -17.47 -26.22 -32.74
CA TRP A 266 -18.55 -26.20 -33.72
C TRP A 266 -18.02 -26.22 -35.16
N LEU A 267 -16.96 -25.46 -35.45
CA LEU A 267 -16.28 -25.48 -36.76
C LEU A 267 -15.66 -26.85 -37.08
N LEU A 268 -15.16 -27.58 -36.09
CA LEU A 268 -14.64 -28.94 -36.26
C LEU A 268 -15.78 -29.94 -36.54
N SER A 269 -16.91 -29.83 -35.85
CA SER A 269 -18.05 -30.76 -36.00
C SER A 269 -18.69 -30.68 -37.39
N ILE A 270 -18.87 -29.46 -37.93
CA ILE A 270 -19.34 -29.24 -39.32
C ILE A 270 -18.41 -29.89 -40.35
N SER A 271 -17.11 -30.01 -40.04
CA SER A 271 -16.14 -30.63 -40.97
C SER A 271 -16.20 -32.16 -41.01
N SER A 272 -16.77 -32.80 -39.98
CA SER A 272 -16.84 -34.25 -39.85
C SER A 272 -18.03 -34.88 -40.58
N GLN A 273 -19.10 -34.12 -40.84
CA GLN A 273 -20.33 -34.61 -41.48
C GLN A 273 -20.25 -34.65 -43.03
N VAL A 274 -19.16 -34.19 -43.63
CA VAL A 274 -18.98 -34.14 -45.11
C VAL A 274 -18.19 -35.36 -45.65
N ALA A 275 -17.86 -36.35 -44.81
CA ALA A 275 -17.00 -37.47 -45.19
C ALA A 275 -17.69 -38.86 -45.12
N VAL A 276 -19.01 -38.94 -45.28
CA VAL A 276 -19.74 -40.22 -45.36
C VAL A 276 -20.67 -40.19 -46.56
N ASP A 277 -20.13 -40.55 -47.73
CA ASP A 277 -20.88 -41.21 -48.80
C ASP A 277 -19.90 -41.77 -49.84
N SER A 278 -19.71 -43.10 -49.85
CA SER A 278 -19.48 -43.97 -51.01
C SER A 278 -19.07 -45.38 -50.52
N GLU A 279 -20.03 -46.29 -50.50
CA GLU A 279 -19.80 -47.74 -50.56
C GLU A 279 -19.40 -48.15 -52.00
N THR A 280 -18.49 -49.13 -52.13
CA THR A 280 -18.67 -50.33 -52.99
C THR A 280 -17.55 -51.38 -52.76
N VAL A 281 -17.91 -52.45 -52.04
CA VAL A 281 -17.69 -53.91 -52.23
C VAL A 281 -16.47 -54.47 -53.02
N GLU A 282 -15.57 -55.15 -52.28
CA GLU A 282 -14.86 -56.48 -52.37
C GLU A 282 -14.88 -57.38 -53.65
N PRO A 283 -14.08 -58.50 -53.79
CA PRO A 283 -13.34 -59.31 -52.78
C PRO A 283 -11.94 -59.94 -53.12
N ASP A 284 -11.34 -60.51 -52.06
CA ASP A 284 -10.50 -61.72 -51.88
C ASP A 284 -9.10 -61.92 -52.54
N GLU A 285 -8.07 -62.14 -51.70
CA GLU A 285 -7.50 -63.49 -51.49
C GLU A 285 -6.54 -63.56 -50.28
N GLU A 286 -6.51 -64.75 -49.67
CA GLU A 286 -5.89 -65.17 -48.41
C GLU A 286 -4.36 -65.12 -48.36
N GLY A 287 -3.80 -64.99 -47.14
CA GLY A 287 -2.37 -65.22 -46.91
C GLY A 287 -1.90 -64.92 -45.49
N THR A 288 -2.11 -65.88 -44.59
CA THR A 288 -1.54 -66.01 -43.24
C THR A 288 -0.10 -65.51 -43.07
N VAL A 289 0.23 -64.91 -41.91
CA VAL A 289 1.17 -65.48 -40.91
C VAL A 289 1.29 -64.57 -39.67
N VAL A 290 1.10 -65.23 -38.53
CA VAL A 290 1.28 -64.89 -37.12
C VAL A 290 2.62 -64.21 -36.78
N LYS A 291 2.60 -63.23 -35.85
CA LYS A 291 3.50 -63.12 -34.67
C LYS A 291 3.22 -61.87 -33.82
N GLU A 292 2.60 -62.06 -32.66
CA GLU A 292 2.93 -61.37 -31.39
C GLU A 292 4.11 -62.13 -30.70
N PRO A 293 4.78 -61.68 -29.60
CA PRO A 293 4.33 -60.73 -28.55
C PRO A 293 5.41 -59.80 -27.92
N LYS A 294 4.94 -58.93 -27.00
CA LYS A 294 5.54 -58.48 -25.69
C LYS A 294 5.31 -56.97 -25.47
N VAL A 295 4.35 -56.56 -24.63
CA VAL A 295 4.36 -56.48 -23.15
C VAL A 295 5.51 -55.62 -22.61
N GLN A 296 5.21 -54.40 -22.15
CA GLN A 296 5.38 -53.99 -20.75
C GLN A 296 4.67 -52.67 -20.42
N LYS A 297 4.41 -52.53 -19.12
CA LYS A 297 3.45 -51.68 -18.39
C LYS A 297 4.25 -50.80 -17.42
N ALA A 298 3.63 -49.69 -16.98
CA ALA A 298 4.03 -48.80 -15.87
C ALA A 298 5.23 -47.87 -16.19
N GLU A 299 5.42 -46.69 -15.64
CA GLU A 299 4.69 -45.85 -14.67
C GLU A 299 5.37 -44.47 -14.77
N VAL A 300 4.57 -43.41 -14.75
CA VAL A 300 4.77 -42.17 -13.98
C VAL A 300 6.14 -42.05 -13.27
N ASN A 301 6.94 -41.07 -13.70
CA ASN A 301 7.73 -40.29 -12.77
C ASN A 301 8.06 -38.93 -13.39
N GLU A 302 7.41 -37.88 -12.86
CA GLU A 302 7.92 -36.51 -12.93
C GLU A 302 9.26 -36.47 -12.21
N ILE A 303 10.34 -36.32 -12.97
CA ILE A 303 11.62 -35.88 -12.46
C ILE A 303 11.64 -34.38 -12.72
N ILE A 304 11.34 -33.60 -11.68
CA ILE A 304 11.57 -32.16 -11.65
C ILE A 304 13.08 -31.98 -11.66
N ASP A 305 13.61 -31.61 -12.82
CA ASP A 305 15.02 -31.33 -13.00
C ASP A 305 15.39 -30.09 -12.17
N THR A 306 16.18 -30.36 -11.13
CA THR A 306 16.64 -29.42 -10.13
C THR A 306 17.90 -28.75 -10.66
N ALA A 307 17.75 -27.81 -11.59
CA ALA A 307 18.88 -27.08 -12.15
C ALA A 307 18.49 -25.70 -12.70
N ALA A 308 17.88 -24.84 -11.88
CA ALA A 308 17.79 -23.41 -12.15
C ALA A 308 17.56 -22.59 -10.86
N LEU A 309 18.56 -22.55 -10.00
CA LEU A 309 18.66 -21.57 -8.91
C LEU A 309 19.89 -20.71 -9.19
N THR A 310 19.78 -19.64 -9.97
CA THR A 310 19.75 -18.21 -9.54
C THR A 310 20.01 -17.32 -10.79
N PRO A 311 19.64 -16.01 -10.83
CA PRO A 311 19.42 -15.09 -9.73
C PRO A 311 18.01 -14.48 -9.75
N LYS A 312 17.09 -14.98 -8.91
CA LYS A 312 15.77 -14.34 -8.71
C LYS A 312 15.80 -13.24 -7.65
N TYR A 313 16.96 -12.96 -7.06
CA TYR A 313 17.08 -12.01 -5.97
C TYR A 313 18.15 -10.97 -6.30
N ALA A 314 17.70 -9.78 -6.65
CA ALA A 314 18.54 -8.59 -6.69
C ALA A 314 19.05 -8.24 -5.28
N GLU A 315 20.10 -7.43 -5.19
CA GLU A 315 20.56 -6.88 -3.91
C GLU A 315 19.40 -6.14 -3.21
N SER A 316 19.23 -6.35 -1.91
CA SER A 316 18.21 -5.65 -1.11
C SER A 316 18.83 -4.42 -0.47
N LYS A 317 19.28 -3.48 -1.31
CA LYS A 317 19.79 -2.18 -0.88
C LYS A 317 18.73 -1.11 -1.09
N VAL A 318 18.82 -0.06 -0.30
CA VAL A 318 17.96 1.11 -0.45
C VAL A 318 18.35 1.84 -1.74
N ASP A 319 17.36 2.18 -2.56
CA ASP A 319 17.54 3.05 -3.72
C ASP A 319 17.22 4.50 -3.33
N VAL A 320 18.24 5.21 -2.84
CA VAL A 320 18.10 6.60 -2.40
C VAL A 320 17.73 7.55 -3.54
N GLN A 321 18.15 7.25 -4.77
CA GLN A 321 17.80 8.07 -5.93
C GLN A 321 16.30 7.98 -6.21
N GLN A 322 15.74 6.78 -6.14
CA GLN A 322 14.28 6.58 -6.25
C GLN A 322 13.53 7.31 -5.12
N MET A 323 14.04 7.27 -3.89
CA MET A 323 13.42 7.97 -2.76
C MET A 323 13.46 9.49 -2.93
N LEU A 324 14.58 10.04 -3.40
CA LEU A 324 14.71 11.47 -3.70
C LEU A 324 13.77 11.88 -4.83
N ASP A 325 13.67 11.09 -5.90
CA ASP A 325 12.77 11.36 -7.01
C ASP A 325 11.30 11.34 -6.55
N ALA A 326 10.92 10.43 -5.66
CA ALA A 326 9.58 10.35 -5.07
C ALA A 326 9.27 11.50 -4.10
N LEU A 327 10.28 12.04 -3.42
CA LEU A 327 10.17 13.13 -2.44
C LEU A 327 10.58 14.50 -2.99
N ASN A 328 10.60 14.67 -4.33
CA ASN A 328 10.96 15.91 -5.02
C ASN A 328 12.34 16.50 -4.61
N GLY A 329 13.29 15.63 -4.30
CA GLY A 329 14.66 15.99 -3.90
C GLY A 329 14.83 16.41 -2.44
N ASP A 330 13.84 16.15 -1.57
CA ASP A 330 13.91 16.47 -0.15
C ASP A 330 14.73 15.43 0.64
N ASN A 331 16.00 15.76 0.89
CA ASN A 331 16.95 14.90 1.59
C ASN A 331 16.61 14.72 3.08
N ASP A 332 16.05 15.75 3.73
CA ASP A 332 15.67 15.68 5.15
C ASP A 332 14.51 14.67 5.33
N SER A 333 13.56 14.67 4.39
CA SER A 333 12.47 13.69 4.34
C SER A 333 12.98 12.27 4.05
N VAL A 334 14.00 12.10 3.21
CA VAL A 334 14.64 10.80 2.95
C VAL A 334 15.30 10.25 4.22
N GLN A 335 16.08 11.07 4.91
CA GLN A 335 16.74 10.67 6.17
C GLN A 335 15.71 10.30 7.24
N MET A 336 14.64 11.08 7.37
CA MET A 336 13.56 10.75 8.32
C MET A 336 12.91 9.40 8.00
N LEU A 337 12.60 9.12 6.73
CA LEU A 337 11.96 7.87 6.32
C LEU A 337 12.87 6.66 6.57
N LEU A 338 14.18 6.80 6.32
CA LEU A 338 15.16 5.77 6.66
C LEU A 338 15.26 5.53 8.17
N GLY A 339 15.25 6.60 8.97
CA GLY A 339 15.27 6.50 10.43
C GLY A 339 14.04 5.77 10.99
N VAL A 340 12.85 6.11 10.51
CA VAL A 340 11.59 5.45 10.89
C VAL A 340 11.61 3.97 10.48
N PHE A 341 12.08 3.67 9.25
CA PHE A 341 12.19 2.29 8.79
C PHE A 341 13.06 1.42 9.72
N ILE A 342 14.23 1.91 10.10
CA ILE A 342 15.15 1.18 11.00
C ILE A 342 14.50 0.98 12.37
N GLN A 343 13.84 2.01 12.90
CA GLN A 343 13.20 1.95 14.21
C GLN A 343 12.06 0.94 14.24
N ASP A 344 11.18 0.96 13.24
CA ASP A 344 9.92 0.20 13.27
C ASP A 344 10.06 -1.24 12.77
N HIS A 345 11.05 -1.51 11.91
CA HIS A 345 11.18 -2.82 11.23
C HIS A 345 12.42 -3.62 11.62
N SER A 346 13.31 -3.13 12.50
CA SER A 346 14.53 -3.85 12.89
C SER A 346 14.29 -5.25 13.49
N GLN A 347 13.13 -5.46 14.11
CA GLN A 347 12.76 -6.71 14.78
C GLN A 347 11.74 -7.54 14.00
N ASP A 348 11.35 -7.11 12.80
CA ASP A 348 10.23 -7.73 12.09
C ASP A 348 10.47 -9.17 11.69
N ALA A 349 11.72 -9.56 11.41
CA ALA A 349 12.06 -10.95 11.10
C ALA A 349 11.83 -11.88 12.31
N GLU A 350 12.28 -11.48 13.50
CA GLU A 350 12.12 -12.25 14.75
C GLU A 350 10.64 -12.31 15.17
N GLN A 351 9.94 -11.17 15.08
CA GLN A 351 8.53 -11.09 15.43
C GLN A 351 7.68 -11.92 14.46
N LEU A 352 7.99 -11.91 13.17
CA LEU A 352 7.26 -12.68 12.17
C LEU A 352 7.33 -14.20 12.44
N GLU A 353 8.49 -14.71 12.85
CA GLU A 353 8.67 -16.12 13.19
C GLU A 353 7.76 -16.54 14.36
N SER A 354 7.61 -15.68 15.37
CA SER A 354 6.69 -15.91 16.50
C SER A 354 5.20 -15.76 16.11
N LEU A 355 4.88 -14.81 15.23
CA LEU A 355 3.51 -14.49 14.82
C LEU A 355 2.92 -15.55 13.88
N ILE A 356 3.73 -16.19 13.03
CA ILE A 356 3.26 -17.26 12.13
C ILE A 356 2.64 -18.43 12.90
N HIS A 357 3.11 -18.69 14.12
CA HIS A 357 2.63 -19.78 14.98
C HIS A 357 1.47 -19.39 15.90
N SER A 358 1.33 -18.10 16.22
CA SER A 358 0.39 -17.60 17.24
C SER A 358 -0.79 -16.82 16.66
N ASP A 359 -0.53 -15.85 15.79
CA ASP A 359 -1.53 -15.00 15.14
C ASP A 359 -1.17 -14.77 13.67
N ARG A 360 -1.74 -15.62 12.82
CA ARG A 360 -1.56 -15.58 11.38
C ARG A 360 -2.04 -14.27 10.74
N LYS A 361 -3.06 -13.62 11.31
CA LYS A 361 -3.59 -12.35 10.78
C LYS A 361 -2.63 -11.21 11.09
N ALA A 362 -2.02 -11.21 12.28
CA ALA A 362 -0.96 -10.30 12.63
C ALA A 362 0.31 -10.54 11.81
N ALA A 363 0.70 -11.81 11.59
CA ALA A 363 1.81 -12.17 10.70
C ALA A 363 1.61 -11.62 9.29
N ARG A 364 0.41 -11.78 8.72
CA ARG A 364 0.09 -11.24 7.39
C ARG A 364 0.21 -9.72 7.35
N ARG A 365 -0.33 -9.01 8.34
CA ARG A 365 -0.22 -7.55 8.42
C ARG A 365 1.23 -7.07 8.48
N ARG A 366 2.08 -7.76 9.25
CA ARG A 366 3.51 -7.46 9.35
C ARG A 366 4.21 -7.63 8.01
N VAL A 367 3.99 -8.76 7.32
CA VAL A 367 4.58 -9.01 6.00
C VAL A 367 4.07 -8.02 4.94
N HIS A 368 2.78 -7.67 4.99
CA HIS A 368 2.19 -6.66 4.10
C HIS A 368 2.85 -5.29 4.31
N SER A 369 3.00 -4.86 5.56
CA SER A 369 3.69 -3.61 5.91
C SER A 369 5.15 -3.63 5.44
N LEU A 370 5.87 -4.72 5.66
CA LEU A 370 7.27 -4.87 5.22
C LEU A 370 7.40 -4.81 3.69
N LYS A 371 6.45 -5.40 2.95
CA LYS A 371 6.38 -5.32 1.49
C LYS A 371 6.20 -3.87 1.02
N SER A 372 5.26 -3.13 1.60
CA SER A 372 4.96 -1.75 1.21
C SER A 372 6.14 -0.81 1.51
N VAL A 373 6.74 -0.93 2.69
CA VAL A 373 7.90 -0.10 3.05
C VAL A 373 9.11 -0.44 2.18
N ALA A 374 9.36 -1.73 1.89
CA ALA A 374 10.42 -2.13 0.97
C ALA A 374 10.23 -1.59 -0.46
N ALA A 375 8.98 -1.45 -0.93
CA ALA A 375 8.69 -0.83 -2.22
C ALA A 375 9.03 0.66 -2.22
N ASN A 376 8.71 1.36 -1.12
CA ASN A 376 9.00 2.79 -0.98
C ASN A 376 10.49 3.09 -0.83
N LEU A 377 11.28 2.15 -0.30
CA LEU A 377 12.74 2.25 -0.18
C LEU A 377 13.50 1.79 -1.44
N GLY A 378 12.80 1.27 -2.46
CA GLY A 378 13.43 0.63 -3.62
C GLY A 378 14.16 -0.68 -3.31
N ALA A 379 13.92 -1.27 -2.14
CA ALA A 379 14.55 -2.51 -1.71
C ALA A 379 13.89 -3.73 -2.36
N GLU A 380 14.19 -3.95 -3.65
CA GLU A 380 13.51 -4.94 -4.49
C GLU A 380 13.60 -6.37 -3.94
N GLY A 381 14.75 -6.75 -3.38
CA GLY A 381 14.95 -8.06 -2.75
C GLY A 381 14.00 -8.31 -1.57
N LEU A 382 13.87 -7.32 -0.67
CA LEU A 382 12.98 -7.37 0.48
C LEU A 382 11.50 -7.31 0.06
N LYS A 383 11.16 -6.49 -0.94
CA LYS A 383 9.80 -6.41 -1.49
C LYS A 383 9.36 -7.77 -2.05
N GLN A 384 10.21 -8.40 -2.84
CA GLN A 384 9.91 -9.66 -3.52
C GLN A 384 9.71 -10.81 -2.53
N ILE A 385 10.59 -10.96 -1.52
CA ILE A 385 10.44 -12.03 -0.53
C ILE A 385 9.22 -11.81 0.37
N SER A 386 8.92 -10.55 0.72
CA SER A 386 7.74 -10.20 1.51
C SER A 386 6.45 -10.53 0.76
N TYR A 387 6.40 -10.21 -0.54
CA TYR A 387 5.28 -10.61 -1.40
C TYR A 387 5.09 -12.13 -1.47
N GLU A 388 6.17 -12.90 -1.62
CA GLU A 388 6.08 -14.37 -1.67
C GLU A 388 5.57 -14.97 -0.36
N ILE A 389 6.02 -14.45 0.79
CA ILE A 389 5.55 -14.87 2.10
C ILE A 389 4.08 -14.49 2.32
N GLU A 390 3.69 -13.28 1.91
CA GLU A 390 2.30 -12.81 1.98
C GLU A 390 1.37 -13.72 1.19
N GLN A 391 1.72 -14.07 -0.05
CA GLN A 391 0.94 -15.01 -0.85
C GLN A 391 0.78 -16.38 -0.21
N VAL A 392 1.83 -16.89 0.44
CA VAL A 392 1.78 -18.16 1.15
C VAL A 392 0.83 -18.05 2.34
N LEU A 393 0.89 -16.94 3.07
CA LEU A 393 0.00 -16.67 4.20
C LEU A 393 -1.47 -16.51 3.78
N ASP A 394 -1.75 -15.87 2.64
CA ASP A 394 -3.11 -15.73 2.09
C ASP A 394 -3.72 -17.06 1.62
N LYS A 395 -2.87 -17.98 1.11
CA LYS A 395 -3.30 -19.31 0.66
C LYS A 395 -3.57 -20.31 1.79
N GLY A 396 -3.37 -19.93 3.05
CA GLY A 396 -3.55 -20.85 4.17
C GLY A 396 -2.34 -21.75 4.48
N SER A 397 -1.23 -21.62 3.74
CA SER A 397 0.00 -22.39 3.96
C SER A 397 1.02 -21.70 4.85
N MET A 398 1.95 -22.42 5.48
CA MET A 398 3.06 -21.82 6.24
C MET A 398 4.24 -21.48 5.32
N PRO A 399 4.87 -20.31 5.49
CA PRO A 399 6.14 -19.99 4.82
C PRO A 399 7.21 -21.02 5.16
N SER A 400 8.07 -21.36 4.20
CA SER A 400 9.19 -22.26 4.45
C SER A 400 10.27 -21.57 5.27
N GLU A 401 11.01 -22.34 6.07
CA GLU A 401 12.17 -21.86 6.85
C GLU A 401 13.19 -21.11 5.96
N LYS A 402 13.38 -21.57 4.72
CA LYS A 402 14.21 -20.89 3.72
C LYS A 402 13.72 -19.49 3.38
N GLN A 403 12.40 -19.29 3.26
CA GLN A 403 11.82 -17.97 2.97
C GLN A 403 11.99 -17.01 4.15
N LEU A 404 11.79 -17.50 5.38
CA LEU A 404 11.99 -16.69 6.59
C LEU A 404 13.45 -16.27 6.77
N HIS A 405 14.38 -17.21 6.56
CA HIS A 405 15.81 -16.89 6.58
C HIS A 405 16.20 -15.89 5.47
N LEU A 406 15.59 -16.00 4.29
CA LEU A 406 15.86 -15.06 3.19
C LEU A 406 15.30 -13.65 3.49
N LEU A 407 14.11 -13.59 4.11
CA LEU A 407 13.51 -12.33 4.56
C LEU A 407 14.38 -11.66 5.63
N ALA A 408 14.84 -12.41 6.63
CA ALA A 408 15.75 -11.89 7.64
C ALA A 408 17.03 -11.32 7.01
N LYS A 409 17.64 -12.06 6.07
CA LYS A 409 18.83 -11.61 5.35
C LYS A 409 18.60 -10.31 4.57
N TYR A 410 17.50 -10.20 3.82
CA TYR A 410 17.23 -9.00 3.05
C TYR A 410 16.87 -7.81 3.92
N LEU A 411 16.11 -8.03 5.00
CA LEU A 411 15.81 -7.01 5.97
C LEU A 411 17.09 -6.45 6.61
N SER A 412 17.99 -7.32 7.09
CA SER A 412 19.27 -6.88 7.64
C SER A 412 20.12 -6.11 6.63
N SER A 413 20.20 -6.58 5.37
CA SER A 413 20.93 -5.88 4.31
C SER A 413 20.34 -4.52 3.96
N THR A 414 19.02 -4.37 4.02
CA THR A 414 18.33 -3.09 3.77
C THR A 414 18.51 -2.13 4.94
N ILE A 415 18.49 -2.62 6.18
CA ILE A 415 18.78 -1.83 7.38
C ILE A 415 20.23 -1.33 7.37
N GLU A 416 21.20 -2.19 7.06
CA GLU A 416 22.61 -1.80 6.97
C GLU A 416 22.82 -0.75 5.86
N SER A 417 22.17 -0.95 4.70
CA SER A 417 22.16 0.05 3.64
C SER A 417 21.53 1.36 4.09
N ALA A 418 20.42 1.34 4.83
CA ALA A 418 19.76 2.55 5.34
C ALA A 418 20.64 3.30 6.35
N GLN A 419 21.29 2.58 7.27
CA GLN A 419 22.20 3.14 8.27
C GLN A 419 23.39 3.83 7.63
N LEU A 420 24.01 3.21 6.61
CA LEU A 420 25.12 3.81 5.88
C LEU A 420 24.77 5.18 5.26
N HIS A 421 23.53 5.37 4.81
CA HIS A 421 23.08 6.65 4.24
C HIS A 421 22.65 7.69 5.29
N LEU A 422 22.42 7.28 6.54
CA LEU A 422 22.17 8.21 7.65
C LEU A 422 23.47 8.73 8.28
N ASP A 423 24.57 7.97 8.11
CA ASP A 423 25.90 8.31 8.62
C ASP A 423 26.75 9.13 7.60
N GLU A 424 26.30 9.26 6.34
CA GLU A 424 26.85 10.14 5.28
C GLU A 424 26.27 11.56 5.38
#